data_AF-Q2I0M3-F1
#
_entry.id   AF-Q2I0M3-F1
#
_cell.length_a   1.000
_cell.length_b   1.000
_cell.length_c   1.000
_cell.angle_alpha   90.00
_cell.angle_beta   90.00
_cell.angle_gamma   90.00
#
_symmetry.space_group_name_H-M   'P 1'
#
loop_
_entity.id
_entity.type
_entity.pdbx_description
1 polymer ?
#
loop_
_entity_poly.entity_id
_entity_poly.type
_entity_poly.pdbx_seq_one_letter_code
_entity_poly.pdbx_strand_id
1 'polypeptide(L)'
;MQKLAVYVYIYLFMLIAVDPVALDDGSQPTENAEKDGLCNACTWRQNTKSSRIEAIKIQILSTLRLEQAPNISRDVIKRLLPKAPPLQELIDQYDVQRTDSSDGSLEDDDYHATTETIITMPTESDFLVQMEGKPKCCFFKFSSKIQYNKVVKAQLWIYLRQVQKPTTVFVQILRLIKPMKDGTRYTGIRSLKLDMNPGTGIWQSID
;
A
#
# COMPACT_ATOMS: atom_id res chain seq x y z
N MET A 1 14.73 12.94 -78.32
CA MET A 1 14.55 14.41 -78.31
C MET A 1 13.12 14.66 -78.79
N GLN A 2 12.17 15.31 -78.12
CA GLN A 2 12.13 16.29 -77.04
C GLN A 2 10.99 15.94 -76.06
N LYS A 3 11.19 16.22 -74.77
CA LYS A 3 10.14 16.16 -73.73
C LYS A 3 9.25 17.40 -73.86
N LEU A 4 7.95 17.23 -74.09
CA LEU A 4 6.99 18.32 -73.90
C LEU A 4 6.67 18.45 -72.41
N ALA A 5 7.24 19.47 -71.78
CA ALA A 5 6.88 19.91 -70.45
C ALA A 5 5.61 20.77 -70.54
N VAL A 6 4.52 20.30 -69.94
CA VAL A 6 3.28 21.05 -69.78
C VAL A 6 3.44 21.95 -68.56
N TYR A 7 3.52 23.27 -68.77
CA TYR A 7 3.50 24.26 -67.70
C TYR A 7 2.05 24.63 -67.38
N VAL A 8 1.60 24.22 -66.20
CA VAL A 8 0.29 24.62 -65.63
C VAL A 8 0.53 25.88 -64.78
N TYR A 9 0.06 27.03 -65.25
CA TYR A 9 0.07 28.27 -64.47
C TYR A 9 -1.14 28.28 -63.52
N ILE A 10 -0.88 28.08 -62.23
CA ILE A 10 -1.88 28.25 -61.17
C ILE A 10 -1.72 29.67 -60.63
N TYR A 11 -2.66 30.55 -60.98
CA TYR A 11 -2.77 31.88 -60.38
C TYR A 11 -3.36 31.75 -58.98
N LEU A 12 -2.55 31.97 -57.95
CA LEU A 12 -2.98 32.03 -56.56
C LEU A 12 -3.34 33.48 -56.20
N PHE A 13 -4.64 33.80 -56.17
CA PHE A 13 -5.13 35.10 -55.70
C PHE A 13 -5.00 35.14 -54.16
N MET A 14 -4.10 35.99 -53.65
CA MET A 14 -4.00 36.29 -52.22
C MET A 14 -5.08 37.31 -51.85
N LEU A 15 -6.14 36.86 -51.18
CA LEU A 15 -7.13 37.73 -50.55
C LEU A 15 -6.52 38.34 -49.29
N ILE A 16 -6.17 39.62 -49.36
CA ILE A 16 -5.82 40.43 -48.18
C ILE A 16 -7.14 40.91 -47.58
N ALA A 17 -7.52 40.36 -46.43
CA ALA A 17 -8.58 40.92 -45.60
C ALA A 17 -8.01 42.16 -44.89
N VAL A 18 -8.55 43.34 -45.23
CA VAL A 18 -8.30 44.58 -44.51
C VAL A 18 -9.46 44.75 -43.53
N ASP A 19 -9.20 44.56 -42.24
CA ASP A 19 -10.17 44.90 -41.20
C ASP A 19 -10.28 46.42 -41.08
N PRO A 20 -11.50 47.00 -41.05
CA PRO A 20 -11.66 48.44 -40.87
C PRO A 20 -11.40 48.81 -39.41
N VAL A 21 -10.51 49.79 -39.21
CA VAL A 21 -10.31 50.48 -37.94
C VAL A 21 -11.58 51.29 -37.64
N ALA A 22 -12.36 50.85 -36.65
CA ALA A 22 -13.44 51.65 -36.07
C ALA A 22 -12.93 52.30 -34.78
N LEU A 23 -12.80 53.63 -34.82
CA LEU A 23 -12.73 54.50 -33.65
C LEU A 23 -14.18 54.85 -33.28
N ASP A 24 -14.63 54.45 -32.09
CA ASP A 24 -15.76 55.09 -31.43
C ASP A 24 -15.59 55.04 -29.90
N ASP A 25 -15.76 56.19 -29.28
CA ASP A 25 -15.51 56.52 -27.87
C ASP A 25 -16.87 56.81 -27.22
N GLY A 26 -17.22 56.15 -26.11
CA GLY A 26 -18.45 56.50 -25.37
C GLY A 26 -19.14 55.38 -24.58
N SER A 27 -18.80 55.32 -23.29
CA SER A 27 -19.69 55.08 -22.13
C SER A 27 -20.61 53.84 -22.03
N GLN A 28 -20.24 53.01 -21.04
CA GLN A 28 -21.07 52.48 -19.92
C GLN A 28 -21.30 50.95 -19.90
N PRO A 29 -21.04 50.27 -18.74
CA PRO A 29 -20.99 48.82 -18.66
C PRO A 29 -22.37 48.24 -18.37
N THR A 30 -22.88 47.40 -19.27
CA THR A 30 -23.98 46.49 -18.96
C THR A 30 -23.40 45.17 -18.45
N GLU A 31 -23.58 44.98 -17.15
CA GLU A 31 -23.50 43.72 -16.43
C GLU A 31 -24.38 42.64 -17.10
N ASN A 32 -23.95 41.38 -16.97
CA ASN A 32 -24.67 40.14 -17.33
C ASN A 32 -24.55 39.66 -18.79
N ALA A 33 -23.37 39.18 -19.13
CA ALA A 33 -23.23 38.03 -20.03
C ALA A 33 -22.40 36.98 -19.29
N GLU A 34 -23.01 35.83 -19.00
CA GLU A 34 -22.33 34.59 -18.61
C GLU A 34 -21.13 34.38 -19.54
N LYS A 35 -19.93 34.72 -19.06
CA LYS A 35 -18.72 34.10 -19.57
C LYS A 35 -18.51 32.82 -18.79
N ASP A 36 -19.35 31.83 -19.09
CA ASP A 36 -18.93 30.43 -19.18
C ASP A 36 -17.97 30.29 -20.38
N GLY A 37 -16.93 31.12 -20.38
CA GLY A 37 -15.82 31.01 -21.28
C GLY A 37 -15.04 29.80 -20.82
N LEU A 38 -15.14 28.73 -21.62
CA LEU A 38 -14.29 27.54 -21.56
C LEU A 38 -12.84 27.97 -21.28
N CYS A 39 -12.44 27.92 -20.01
CA CYS A 39 -11.09 28.27 -19.61
C CYS A 39 -10.17 27.14 -20.12
N ASN A 40 -9.63 27.28 -21.33
CA ASN A 40 -8.76 26.28 -21.96
C ASN A 40 -7.54 25.96 -21.07
N ALA A 41 -7.03 26.94 -20.31
CA ALA A 41 -5.98 26.73 -19.32
C ALA A 41 -6.44 25.87 -18.13
N CYS A 42 -7.69 26.01 -17.69
CA CYS A 42 -8.28 25.22 -16.62
C CYS A 42 -8.54 23.78 -17.08
N THR A 43 -9.09 23.60 -18.29
CA THR A 43 -9.25 22.29 -18.93
C THR A 43 -7.91 21.60 -19.15
N TRP A 44 -6.89 22.32 -19.61
CA TRP A 44 -5.54 21.79 -19.77
C TRP A 44 -4.90 21.38 -18.44
N ARG A 45 -5.04 22.19 -17.38
CA ARG A 45 -4.60 21.84 -16.02
C ARG A 45 -5.33 20.60 -15.51
N GLN A 46 -6.64 20.49 -15.75
CA GLN A 46 -7.43 19.34 -15.34
C GLN A 46 -7.01 18.07 -16.09
N ASN A 47 -6.78 18.16 -17.40
CA ASN A 47 -6.31 17.04 -18.22
C ASN A 47 -4.89 16.61 -17.84
N THR A 48 -4.01 17.56 -17.52
CA THR A 48 -2.66 17.27 -17.04
C THR A 48 -2.71 16.62 -15.65
N LYS A 49 -3.61 17.09 -14.78
CA LYS A 49 -3.85 16.50 -13.46
C LYS A 49 -4.39 15.08 -13.57
N SER A 50 -5.39 14.83 -14.42
CA SER A 50 -5.94 13.48 -14.62
C SER A 50 -4.89 12.53 -15.19
N SER A 51 -4.13 12.96 -16.21
CA SER A 51 -3.03 12.18 -16.78
C SER A 51 -1.94 11.87 -15.74
N ARG A 52 -1.55 12.83 -14.90
CA ARG A 52 -0.61 12.60 -13.79
C ARG A 52 -1.15 11.62 -12.76
N ILE A 53 -2.44 11.70 -12.41
CA ILE A 53 -3.08 10.76 -11.48
C ILE A 53 -3.06 9.33 -12.05
N GLU A 54 -3.33 9.17 -13.34
CA GLU A 54 -3.26 7.87 -14.01
C GLU A 54 -1.82 7.31 -14.03
N ALA A 55 -0.83 8.16 -14.31
CA ALA A 55 0.58 7.79 -14.24
C ALA A 55 0.97 7.34 -12.82
N ILE A 56 0.56 8.08 -11.78
CA ILE A 56 0.81 7.73 -10.38
C ILE A 56 0.16 6.39 -10.02
N LYS A 57 -1.08 6.14 -10.46
CA LYS A 57 -1.76 4.85 -10.20
C LYS A 57 -0.96 3.68 -10.78
N ILE A 58 -0.49 3.81 -12.02
CA ILE A 58 0.29 2.76 -12.70
C ILE A 58 1.65 2.60 -12.01
N GLN A 59 2.32 3.70 -11.66
CA GLN A 59 3.60 3.69 -10.96
C GLN A 59 3.49 2.97 -9.61
N ILE A 60 2.46 3.29 -8.80
CA ILE A 60 2.22 2.62 -7.51
C ILE A 60 2.06 1.10 -7.70
N LEU A 61 1.22 0.68 -8.65
CA LEU A 61 1.01 -0.74 -8.93
C LEU A 61 2.31 -1.43 -9.39
N SER A 62 3.10 -0.77 -10.24
CA SER A 62 4.39 -1.27 -10.72
C SER A 62 5.42 -1.39 -9.59
N THR A 63 5.57 -0.35 -8.76
CA THR A 63 6.48 -0.32 -7.62
C THR A 63 6.12 -1.40 -6.58
N LEU A 64 4.83 -1.59 -6.31
CA LEU A 64 4.32 -2.63 -5.41
C LEU A 64 4.28 -4.03 -6.03
N ARG A 65 4.60 -4.17 -7.33
CA ARG A 65 4.55 -5.43 -8.09
C ARG A 65 3.16 -6.08 -8.07
N LEU A 66 2.12 -5.26 -8.24
CA LEU A 66 0.72 -5.67 -8.30
C LEU A 66 0.21 -5.48 -9.74
N GLU A 67 -0.44 -6.50 -10.30
CA GLU A 67 -1.10 -6.38 -11.62
C GLU A 67 -2.37 -5.52 -11.54
N GLN A 68 -3.12 -5.66 -10.44
CA GLN A 68 -4.35 -4.93 -10.18
C GLN A 68 -4.42 -4.50 -8.72
N ALA A 69 -5.12 -3.40 -8.45
CA ALA A 69 -5.47 -2.99 -7.10
C ALA A 69 -6.24 -4.14 -6.38
N PRO A 70 -5.87 -4.49 -5.13
CA PRO A 70 -6.56 -5.52 -4.38
C PRO A 70 -8.05 -5.22 -4.23
N ASN A 71 -8.92 -6.16 -4.60
CA ASN A 71 -10.37 -6.01 -4.49
C ASN A 71 -10.83 -6.24 -3.04
N ILE A 72 -10.68 -5.22 -2.19
CA ILE A 72 -11.00 -5.30 -0.75
C ILE A 72 -11.86 -4.09 -0.38
N SER A 73 -13.06 -4.33 0.17
CA SER A 73 -13.94 -3.27 0.65
C SER A 73 -13.54 -2.78 2.06
N ARG A 74 -13.94 -1.56 2.41
CA ARG A 74 -13.65 -0.96 3.74
C ARG A 74 -14.14 -1.82 4.90
N ASP A 75 -15.27 -2.50 4.73
CA ASP A 75 -15.84 -3.37 5.78
C ASP A 75 -15.08 -4.70 5.90
N VAL A 76 -14.57 -5.22 4.79
CA VAL A 76 -13.68 -6.38 4.79
C VAL A 76 -12.36 -6.04 5.50
N ILE A 77 -11.80 -4.84 5.27
CA ILE A 77 -10.61 -4.37 6.00
C ILE A 77 -10.88 -4.35 7.51
N LYS A 78 -11.99 -3.76 7.96
CA LYS A 78 -12.33 -3.70 9.40
C LYS A 78 -12.49 -5.08 10.05
N ARG A 79 -12.90 -6.09 9.29
CA ARG A 79 -13.06 -7.48 9.79
C ARG A 79 -11.75 -8.25 9.78
N LEU A 80 -10.95 -8.07 8.73
CA LEU A 80 -9.72 -8.85 8.51
C LEU A 80 -8.49 -8.25 9.19
N LEU A 81 -8.47 -6.94 9.40
CA LEU A 81 -7.33 -6.25 10.01
C LEU A 81 -7.39 -6.44 11.53
N PRO A 82 -6.48 -7.23 12.14
CA PRO A 82 -6.46 -7.38 13.58
C PRO A 82 -6.02 -6.08 14.22
N LYS A 83 -6.67 -5.72 15.34
CA LYS A 83 -6.26 -4.62 16.21
C LYS A 83 -5.07 -5.05 17.08
N ALA A 84 -3.99 -5.45 16.42
CA ALA A 84 -2.75 -5.85 17.07
C ALA A 84 -1.86 -4.61 17.27
N PRO A 85 -1.21 -4.44 18.43
CA PRO A 85 -0.27 -3.34 18.69
C PRO A 85 0.75 -3.09 17.57
N PRO A 86 1.44 -4.11 17.01
CA PRO A 86 2.44 -3.86 15.97
C PRO A 86 1.84 -3.27 14.69
N LEU A 87 0.56 -3.52 14.42
CA LEU A 87 -0.11 -2.97 13.25
C LEU A 87 -0.57 -1.52 13.51
N GLN A 88 -0.97 -1.22 14.75
CA GLN A 88 -1.31 0.14 15.16
C GLN A 88 -0.08 1.05 15.15
N GLU A 89 1.06 0.57 15.68
CA GLU A 89 2.33 1.31 15.66
C GLU A 89 2.75 1.69 14.24
N LEU A 90 2.60 0.78 13.28
CA LEU A 90 2.86 1.08 11.87
C LEU A 90 1.90 2.14 11.33
N ILE A 91 0.60 2.09 11.64
CA ILE A 91 -0.35 3.12 11.20
C ILE A 91 0.04 4.47 11.81
N ASP A 92 0.30 4.52 13.11
CA ASP A 92 0.60 5.74 13.84
C ASP A 92 1.92 6.39 13.36
N GLN A 93 2.93 5.58 13.01
CA GLN A 93 4.21 6.06 12.47
C GLN A 93 4.03 6.83 11.14
N TYR A 94 3.04 6.45 10.33
CA TYR A 94 2.82 7.02 9.00
C TYR A 94 1.64 8.02 8.95
N ASP A 95 0.85 8.18 10.03
CA ASP A 95 -0.25 9.16 10.13
C ASP A 95 0.27 10.58 10.43
N VAL A 96 1.46 10.69 11.04
CA VAL A 96 2.13 11.99 11.21
C VAL A 96 2.74 12.39 9.88
N GLN A 97 2.12 13.40 9.25
CA GLN A 97 2.55 14.07 8.04
C GLN A 97 4.07 14.23 8.00
N ARG A 98 4.73 13.33 7.28
CA ARG A 98 6.19 13.25 7.22
C ARG A 98 6.71 14.47 6.45
N THR A 99 7.04 15.54 7.17
CA THR A 99 8.08 16.47 6.75
C THR A 99 9.43 15.84 7.09
N ASP A 100 9.88 14.83 6.34
CA ASP A 100 11.26 14.35 6.47
C ASP A 100 12.01 14.41 5.16
N SER A 101 13.01 15.28 5.17
CA SER A 101 14.33 15.06 4.62
C SER A 101 14.91 13.73 5.11
N SER A 102 14.67 12.64 4.38
CA SER A 102 15.45 11.42 4.51
C SER A 102 16.59 11.49 3.49
N ASP A 103 17.81 11.58 3.99
CA ASP A 103 19.04 11.42 3.21
C ASP A 103 19.01 10.04 2.54
N GLY A 104 18.92 10.03 1.21
CA GLY A 104 18.73 8.83 0.41
C GLY A 104 20.04 8.03 0.34
N SER A 105 20.11 6.93 1.07
CA SER A 105 21.11 5.89 0.82
C SER A 105 20.85 5.27 -0.55
N LEU A 106 21.65 5.66 -1.53
CA LEU A 106 21.61 5.16 -2.91
C LEU A 106 22.01 3.66 -2.91
N GLU A 107 21.03 2.77 -2.89
CA GLU A 107 21.20 1.37 -3.30
C GLU A 107 20.66 1.19 -4.73
N ASP A 108 21.34 0.40 -5.57
CA ASP A 108 21.11 0.28 -7.03
C ASP A 108 19.73 -0.26 -7.48
N ASP A 109 18.74 -0.43 -6.59
CA ASP A 109 17.37 -0.90 -6.91
C ASP A 109 16.27 0.05 -6.39
N ASP A 110 16.49 1.36 -6.55
CA ASP A 110 15.57 2.45 -6.13
C ASP A 110 14.17 2.45 -6.79
N TYR A 111 13.90 1.54 -7.74
CA TYR A 111 12.60 1.50 -8.43
C TYR A 111 11.53 0.73 -7.63
N HIS A 112 11.95 -0.23 -6.80
CA HIS A 112 11.04 -1.10 -6.05
C HIS A 112 10.92 -0.67 -4.59
N ALA A 113 9.74 -0.91 -4.01
CA ALA A 113 9.53 -0.62 -2.60
C ALA A 113 10.39 -1.54 -1.71
N THR A 114 11.05 -0.93 -0.73
CA THR A 114 11.81 -1.63 0.30
C THR A 114 10.87 -2.13 1.40
N THR A 115 10.93 -3.42 1.72
CA THR A 115 10.16 -4.01 2.82
C THR A 115 10.84 -3.72 4.15
N GLU A 116 10.22 -2.92 5.02
CA GLU A 116 10.74 -2.63 6.36
C GLU A 116 10.29 -3.68 7.41
N THR A 117 9.00 -4.01 7.45
CA THR A 117 8.42 -4.90 8.46
C THR A 117 7.48 -5.93 7.81
N ILE A 118 7.57 -7.19 8.24
CA ILE A 118 6.74 -8.29 7.75
C ILE A 118 5.87 -8.82 8.89
N ILE A 119 4.54 -8.71 8.72
CA ILE A 119 3.56 -9.30 9.64
C ILE A 119 2.99 -10.55 8.96
N THR A 120 3.17 -11.71 9.58
CA THR A 120 2.68 -12.99 9.06
C THR A 120 1.67 -13.61 10.00
N MET A 121 0.50 -13.95 9.47
CA MET A 121 -0.55 -14.66 10.21
C MET A 121 -0.35 -16.17 10.13
N PRO A 122 -0.85 -16.94 11.12
CA PRO A 122 -0.84 -18.39 11.06
C PRO A 122 -1.54 -18.90 9.78
N THR A 123 -0.88 -19.81 9.08
CA THR A 123 -1.45 -20.53 7.93
C THR A 123 -2.12 -21.80 8.42
N GLU A 124 -3.22 -22.20 7.78
CA GLU A 124 -3.80 -23.52 8.00
C GLU A 124 -2.80 -24.61 7.58
N SER A 125 -2.66 -25.65 8.40
CA SER A 125 -1.69 -26.71 8.16
C SER A 125 -2.30 -27.83 7.31
N ASP A 126 -1.66 -28.19 6.21
CA ASP A 126 -1.96 -29.41 5.45
C ASP A 126 -1.58 -30.70 6.22
N PHE A 127 -0.83 -30.56 7.32
CA PHE A 127 -0.37 -31.68 8.12
C PHE A 127 -1.49 -32.26 8.98
N LEU A 128 -1.97 -33.46 8.59
CA LEU A 128 -2.84 -34.36 9.36
C LEU A 128 -2.16 -34.96 10.60
N VAL A 129 -1.25 -34.24 11.26
CA VAL A 129 -0.62 -34.74 12.50
C VAL A 129 -1.61 -34.55 13.64
N GLN A 130 -2.38 -35.60 13.87
CA GLN A 130 -3.38 -35.74 14.93
C GLN A 130 -2.68 -35.69 16.29
N MET A 131 -2.56 -34.50 16.88
CA MET A 131 -2.16 -34.33 18.27
C MET A 131 -3.43 -34.32 19.13
N GLU A 132 -3.86 -35.52 19.53
CA GLU A 132 -4.63 -35.83 20.75
C GLU A 132 -5.34 -34.62 21.42
N GLY A 133 -6.38 -34.07 20.76
CA GLY A 133 -7.28 -33.07 21.34
C GLY A 133 -6.73 -31.63 21.55
N LYS A 134 -5.52 -31.27 21.08
CA LYS A 134 -4.99 -29.89 21.20
C LYS A 134 -5.12 -29.10 19.88
N PRO A 135 -5.37 -27.77 19.93
CA PRO A 135 -5.68 -27.00 18.74
C PRO A 135 -4.53 -26.99 17.72
N LYS A 136 -4.89 -27.17 16.44
CA LYS A 136 -4.02 -27.25 15.25
C LYS A 136 -3.40 -25.89 14.85
N CYS A 137 -2.82 -25.16 15.79
CA CYS A 137 -2.16 -23.87 15.55
C CYS A 137 -0.77 -23.89 16.20
N CYS A 138 0.25 -23.20 15.70
CA CYS A 138 0.26 -22.25 14.59
C CYS A 138 1.46 -22.52 13.67
N PHE A 139 1.24 -22.59 12.36
CA PHE A 139 2.30 -22.73 11.38
C PHE A 139 2.49 -21.41 10.64
N PHE A 140 3.74 -20.97 10.51
CA PHE A 140 4.08 -19.75 9.81
C PHE A 140 4.84 -20.10 8.54
N LYS A 141 4.26 -19.76 7.39
CA LYS A 141 4.89 -19.95 6.09
C LYS A 141 5.48 -18.63 5.63
N PHE A 142 6.80 -18.56 5.62
CA PHE A 142 7.54 -17.43 5.09
C PHE A 142 7.93 -17.67 3.63
N SER A 143 8.00 -16.61 2.84
CA SER A 143 8.53 -16.71 1.47
C SER A 143 10.04 -16.98 1.52
N SER A 144 10.57 -17.73 0.55
CA SER A 144 12.01 -18.02 0.43
C SER A 144 12.87 -16.78 0.15
N LYS A 145 12.24 -15.62 -0.11
CA LYS A 145 12.93 -14.34 -0.34
C LYS A 145 13.44 -13.70 0.96
N ILE A 146 12.97 -14.15 2.12
CA ILE A 146 13.40 -13.62 3.41
C ILE A 146 14.73 -14.26 3.79
N GLN A 147 15.80 -13.45 3.81
CA GLN A 147 17.12 -13.89 4.22
C GLN A 147 17.28 -13.71 5.74
N TYR A 148 17.70 -14.76 6.44
CA TYR A 148 17.79 -14.76 7.91
C TYR A 148 18.79 -13.71 8.44
N ASN A 149 19.85 -13.41 7.70
CA ASN A 149 20.88 -12.44 8.06
C ASN A 149 20.42 -10.98 7.95
N LYS A 150 19.27 -10.71 7.31
CA LYS A 150 18.65 -9.38 7.24
C LYS A 150 17.61 -9.15 8.35
N VAL A 151 17.35 -10.15 9.20
CA VAL A 151 16.36 -10.04 10.27
C VAL A 151 16.96 -9.32 11.47
N VAL A 152 16.51 -8.08 11.72
CA VAL A 152 16.95 -7.29 12.88
C VAL A 152 16.22 -7.71 14.16
N LYS A 153 14.92 -7.99 14.07
CA LYS A 153 14.05 -8.32 15.21
C LYS A 153 12.92 -9.24 14.76
N ALA A 154 12.58 -10.24 15.57
CA ALA A 154 11.46 -11.14 15.32
C ALA A 154 10.67 -11.33 16.62
N GLN A 155 9.37 -11.00 16.61
CA GLN A 155 8.53 -11.13 17.79
C GLN A 155 7.23 -11.86 17.45
N LEU A 156 6.89 -12.85 18.28
CA LEU A 156 5.61 -13.52 18.26
C LEU A 156 4.63 -12.77 19.16
N TRP A 157 3.53 -12.29 18.56
CA TRP A 157 2.45 -11.65 19.30
C TRP A 157 1.31 -12.63 19.55
N ILE A 158 0.86 -12.71 20.81
CA ILE A 158 -0.30 -13.50 21.21
C ILE A 158 -1.34 -12.61 21.87
N TYR A 159 -2.61 -12.92 21.63
CA TYR A 159 -3.73 -12.24 22.29
C TYR A 159 -4.34 -13.15 23.35
N LEU A 160 -4.35 -12.68 24.59
CA LEU A 160 -5.00 -13.34 25.71
C LEU A 160 -6.38 -12.72 25.88
N ARG A 161 -7.43 -13.53 25.73
CA ARG A 161 -8.82 -13.09 25.88
C ARG A 161 -9.11 -12.68 27.32
N GLN A 162 -10.09 -11.80 27.48
CA GLN A 162 -10.57 -11.37 28.78
C GLN A 162 -10.96 -12.53 29.69
N VAL A 163 -10.63 -12.40 30.97
CA VAL A 163 -11.01 -13.36 32.02
C VAL A 163 -12.21 -12.80 32.79
N GLN A 164 -13.09 -13.66 33.30
CA GLN A 164 -14.23 -13.20 34.10
C GLN A 164 -13.86 -12.94 35.56
N LYS A 165 -12.81 -13.62 36.05
CA LYS A 165 -12.31 -13.53 37.42
C LYS A 165 -10.80 -13.34 37.37
N PRO A 166 -10.17 -12.73 38.39
CA PRO A 166 -8.73 -12.64 38.48
C PRO A 166 -8.10 -14.03 38.45
N THR A 167 -7.25 -14.32 37.47
CA THR A 167 -6.63 -15.64 37.29
C THR A 167 -5.21 -15.52 36.76
N THR A 168 -4.30 -16.33 37.30
CA THR A 168 -2.96 -16.50 36.76
C THR A 168 -3.00 -17.44 35.56
N VAL A 169 -2.55 -16.97 34.41
CA VAL A 169 -2.41 -17.72 33.17
C VAL A 169 -0.95 -18.08 32.95
N PHE A 170 -0.69 -19.37 32.76
CA PHE A 170 0.62 -19.88 32.35
C PHE A 170 0.63 -20.08 30.84
N VAL A 171 1.50 -19.36 30.15
CA VAL A 171 1.69 -19.45 28.71
C VAL A 171 3.00 -20.17 28.44
N GLN A 172 2.97 -21.23 27.65
CA GLN A 172 4.15 -21.95 27.22
C GLN A 172 4.24 -21.95 25.70
N ILE A 173 5.36 -21.47 25.18
CA ILE A 173 5.65 -21.41 23.75
C ILE A 173 6.62 -22.53 23.44
N LEU A 174 6.23 -23.40 22.50
CA LEU A 174 6.96 -24.59 22.11
C LEU A 174 7.24 -24.55 20.60
N ARG A 175 8.46 -24.88 20.21
CA ARG A 175 8.85 -25.11 18.82
C ARG A 175 8.59 -26.57 18.47
N LEU A 176 7.81 -26.83 17.43
CA LEU A 176 7.65 -28.18 16.89
C LEU A 176 8.91 -28.56 16.09
N ILE A 177 9.45 -29.75 16.34
CA ILE A 177 10.61 -30.30 15.64
C ILE A 177 10.26 -31.65 15.01
N LYS A 178 11.01 -32.06 13.99
CA LYS A 178 10.92 -33.42 13.46
C LYS A 178 11.22 -34.41 14.60
N PRO A 179 10.48 -35.53 14.73
CA PRO A 179 10.70 -36.47 15.81
C PRO A 179 12.17 -36.91 15.87
N MET A 180 12.82 -36.67 17.01
CA MET A 180 14.16 -37.20 17.27
C MET A 180 14.07 -38.70 17.59
N LYS A 181 15.21 -39.40 17.55
CA LYS A 181 15.28 -40.84 17.85
C LYS A 181 14.74 -41.17 19.26
N ASP A 182 14.82 -40.21 20.18
CA ASP A 182 14.38 -40.32 21.57
C ASP A 182 12.87 -40.03 21.76
N GLY A 183 12.13 -39.80 20.66
CA GLY A 183 10.69 -39.56 20.68
C GLY A 183 10.28 -38.12 21.00
N THR A 184 11.23 -37.22 21.31
CA THR A 184 10.95 -35.80 21.52
C THR A 184 10.45 -35.14 20.22
N ARG A 185 9.31 -34.45 20.29
CA ARG A 185 8.65 -33.79 19.14
C ARG A 185 8.58 -32.26 19.25
N TYR A 186 9.10 -31.69 20.34
CA TYR A 186 9.05 -30.25 20.61
C TYR A 186 10.24 -29.77 21.45
N THR A 187 10.57 -28.48 21.32
CA THR A 187 11.58 -27.77 22.11
C THR A 187 10.95 -26.56 22.77
N GLY A 188 11.23 -26.29 24.05
CA GLY A 188 10.72 -25.11 24.74
C GLY A 188 11.37 -23.82 24.22
N ILE A 189 10.57 -22.80 23.91
CA ILE A 189 11.06 -21.46 23.55
C ILE A 189 11.01 -20.56 24.80
N ARG A 190 9.81 -20.37 25.37
CA ARG A 190 9.61 -19.49 26.52
C ARG A 190 8.40 -19.94 27.34
N SER A 191 8.45 -19.68 28.65
CA SER A 191 7.33 -19.84 29.57
C SER A 191 7.07 -18.52 30.28
N LEU A 192 5.80 -18.13 30.37
CA LEU A 192 5.36 -16.88 31.00
C LEU A 192 4.28 -17.19 32.03
N LYS A 193 4.31 -16.46 33.14
CA LYS A 193 3.25 -16.45 34.16
C LYS A 193 2.67 -15.05 34.17
N LEU A 194 1.38 -14.92 33.88
CA LEU A 194 0.70 -13.65 33.69
C LEU A 194 -0.51 -13.60 34.60
N ASP A 195 -0.60 -12.59 35.46
CA ASP A 195 -1.78 -12.37 36.29
C ASP A 195 -2.79 -11.52 35.51
N MET A 196 -3.94 -12.11 35.18
CA MET A 196 -4.99 -11.47 34.41
C MET A 196 -6.14 -11.04 35.32
N ASN A 197 -6.57 -9.79 35.18
CA ASN A 197 -7.74 -9.26 35.87
C ASN A 197 -8.97 -9.23 34.94
N PRO A 198 -10.19 -9.22 35.50
CA PRO A 198 -11.40 -8.99 34.71
C PRO A 198 -11.33 -7.64 34.00
N GLY A 199 -11.70 -7.61 32.72
CA GLY A 199 -11.57 -6.42 31.89
C GLY A 199 -11.34 -6.78 30.43
N THR A 200 -10.57 -5.97 29.71
CA THR A 200 -10.20 -6.23 28.31
C THR A 200 -9.13 -7.31 28.19
N GLY A 201 -9.09 -8.01 27.06
CA GLY A 201 -7.96 -8.90 26.75
C GLY A 201 -6.66 -8.10 26.55
N ILE A 202 -5.53 -8.80 26.61
CA ILE A 202 -4.20 -8.21 26.52
C ILE A 202 -3.40 -8.82 25.38
N TRP A 203 -2.58 -7.99 24.75
CA TRP A 203 -1.57 -8.44 23.79
C TRP A 203 -0.24 -8.64 24.50
N GLN A 204 0.43 -9.76 24.22
CA GLN A 204 1.74 -10.09 24.75
C GLN A 204 2.69 -10.38 23.60
N SER A 205 3.84 -9.71 23.58
CA SER A 205 4.95 -10.03 22.68
C SER A 205 5.91 -11.02 23.32
N ILE A 206 6.39 -11.96 22.53
CA ILE A 206 7.42 -12.94 22.88
C ILE A 206 8.54 -12.83 21.85
N ASP A 207 9.76 -12.67 22.36
CA ASP A 207 11.01 -12.82 21.61
C ASP A 207 11.49 -14.27 21.70
#